data_AF-A0A2D9XZC6-F1
#
_entry.id   AF-A0A2D9XZC6-F1
#
_cell.length_a   1.000
_cell.length_b   1.000
_cell.length_c   1.000
_cell.angle_alpha   90.00
_cell.angle_beta   90.00
_cell.angle_gamma   90.00
#
_symmetry.space_group_name_H-M   'P 1'
#
loop_
_entity.id
_entity.type
_entity.pdbx_description
1 polymer ?
#
loop_
_entity_poly.entity_id
_entity_poly.type
_entity_poly.pdbx_seq_one_letter_code
_entity_poly.pdbx_strand_id
1 'polypeptide(L)'
;MKTKPTKQQAYKNAIARVKKEREFYAHLVVYLIMNVVILLFKSKVLIFIGQTETDPNFEEWWNYNLILTPLLWGIGLLFHGLWAFEKTILFNKKWEKKKLEELIHKDDYEGTKYL
;
A
#
# COMPACT_ATOMS: atom_id res chain seq x y z
N MET A 1 -22.53 -21.74 -15.88
CA MET A 1 -22.99 -20.34 -15.99
C MET A 1 -22.52 -19.56 -14.77
N LYS A 2 -21.75 -18.47 -14.91
CA LYS A 2 -21.42 -17.59 -13.78
C LYS A 2 -22.60 -16.64 -13.55
N THR A 3 -23.34 -16.82 -12.47
CA THR A 3 -24.43 -15.93 -12.07
C THR A 3 -23.87 -14.55 -11.72
N LYS A 4 -24.53 -13.48 -12.20
CA LYS A 4 -24.10 -12.11 -11.87
C LYS A 4 -24.26 -11.89 -10.35
N PRO A 5 -23.27 -11.30 -9.67
CA PRO A 5 -23.36 -11.03 -8.23
C PRO A 5 -24.51 -10.07 -7.94
N THR A 6 -25.20 -10.30 -6.83
CA THR A 6 -26.26 -9.38 -6.37
C THR A 6 -25.66 -8.02 -6.01
N LYS A 7 -26.45 -6.94 -6.08
CA LYS A 7 -25.98 -5.57 -5.77
C LYS A 7 -25.28 -5.49 -4.40
N GLN A 8 -25.80 -6.19 -3.39
CA GLN A 8 -25.19 -6.28 -2.07
C GLN A 8 -23.82 -6.97 -2.07
N GLN A 9 -23.65 -8.05 -2.83
CA GLN A 9 -22.34 -8.72 -2.96
C GLN A 9 -21.32 -7.83 -3.67
N ALA A 10 -21.73 -7.14 -4.74
CA ALA A 10 -20.87 -6.19 -5.43
C ALA A 10 -20.39 -5.06 -4.50
N TYR A 11 -21.30 -4.50 -3.69
CA TYR A 11 -20.96 -3.47 -2.71
C TYR A 11 -20.00 -3.96 -1.62
N LYS A 12 -20.26 -5.15 -1.02
CA LYS A 12 -19.35 -5.76 -0.03
C LYS A 12 -17.96 -6.01 -0.60
N ASN A 13 -17.86 -6.48 -1.84
CA ASN A 13 -16.59 -6.71 -2.51
C ASN A 13 -15.82 -5.39 -2.75
N ALA A 14 -16.52 -4.31 -3.09
CA ALA A 14 -15.91 -3.00 -3.27
C ALA A 14 -15.33 -2.45 -1.96
N ILE A 15 -16.07 -2.53 -0.85
CA ILE A 15 -15.57 -2.13 0.48
C ILE A 15 -14.35 -2.95 0.88
N ALA A 16 -14.40 -4.28 0.72
CA ALA A 16 -13.30 -5.16 1.07
C ALA A 16 -12.02 -4.83 0.29
N ARG A 17 -12.16 -4.40 -0.97
CA ARG A 17 -11.05 -3.95 -1.81
C ARG A 17 -10.43 -2.66 -1.29
N VAL A 18 -11.23 -1.61 -1.06
CA VAL A 18 -10.75 -0.33 -0.51
C VAL A 18 -10.04 -0.54 0.82
N LYS A 19 -10.56 -1.43 1.67
CA LYS A 19 -9.92 -1.78 2.95
C LYS A 19 -8.52 -2.37 2.75
N LYS A 20 -8.36 -3.34 1.86
CA LYS A 20 -7.05 -3.96 1.55
C LYS A 20 -6.05 -2.96 0.99
N GLU A 21 -6.49 -2.09 0.08
CA GLU A 21 -5.64 -1.05 -0.50
C GLU A 21 -5.18 -0.06 0.59
N ARG A 22 -6.08 0.37 1.47
CA ARG A 22 -5.75 1.24 2.60
C ARG A 22 -4.75 0.59 3.57
N GLU A 23 -4.92 -0.69 3.88
CA GLU A 23 -3.99 -1.45 4.73
C GLU A 23 -2.61 -1.52 4.08
N PHE A 24 -2.52 -1.78 2.77
CA PHE A 24 -1.26 -1.75 2.04
C PHE A 24 -0.59 -0.37 2.08
N TYR A 25 -1.33 0.72 1.86
CA TYR A 25 -0.76 2.07 1.91
C TYR A 25 -0.19 2.41 3.29
N ALA A 26 -0.83 1.98 4.37
CA ALA A 26 -0.30 2.18 5.72
C ALA A 26 1.07 1.48 5.88
N HIS A 27 1.21 0.24 5.41
CA HIS A 27 2.48 -0.50 5.44
C HIS A 27 3.54 0.15 4.55
N LEU A 28 3.16 0.59 3.34
CA LEU A 28 4.06 1.29 2.42
C LEU A 28 4.58 2.60 3.02
N VAL A 29 3.71 3.40 3.65
CA VAL A 29 4.09 4.67 4.29
C VAL A 29 5.06 4.43 5.44
N VAL A 30 4.74 3.48 6.33
CA VAL A 30 5.64 3.11 7.44
C VAL A 30 6.98 2.61 6.90
N TYR A 31 6.99 1.76 5.89
CA TYR A 31 8.20 1.29 5.24
C TYR A 31 9.04 2.44 4.70
N LEU A 32 8.45 3.38 3.97
CA LEU A 32 9.18 4.54 3.42
C LEU A 32 9.74 5.43 4.53
N ILE A 33 8.93 5.78 5.54
CA ILE A 33 9.36 6.62 6.65
C ILE A 33 10.52 5.96 7.41
N MET A 34 10.41 4.68 7.75
CA MET A 34 11.45 3.96 8.48
C MET A 34 12.76 3.92 7.70
N ASN A 35 12.71 3.62 6.40
CA ASN A 35 13.91 3.60 5.57
C ASN A 35 14.57 4.98 5.46
N VAL A 36 13.78 6.05 5.27
CA VAL A 36 14.30 7.41 5.22
C VAL A 36 14.92 7.81 6.56
N VAL A 37 14.26 7.52 7.68
CA VAL A 37 14.78 7.82 9.02
C VAL A 37 16.09 7.06 9.27
N ILE A 38 16.13 5.76 8.97
CA ILE A 38 17.33 4.94 9.16
C ILE A 38 18.49 5.44 8.28
N LEU A 39 18.23 5.79 7.02
CA LEU A 39 19.26 6.32 6.11
C LEU A 39 19.79 7.69 6.55
N LEU A 40 18.91 8.62 6.93
CA LEU A 40 19.30 9.96 7.35
C LEU A 40 19.99 9.98 8.71
N PHE A 41 19.54 9.12 9.63
CA PHE A 41 20.00 9.11 11.02
C PHE A 41 20.86 7.89 11.36
N LYS A 42 21.47 7.19 10.38
CA LYS A 42 22.16 5.91 10.60
C LYS A 42 23.12 5.93 11.80
N SER A 43 23.94 6.99 11.92
CA SER A 43 24.92 7.12 13.00
C SER A 43 24.27 7.41 14.35
N LYS A 44 23.16 8.16 14.36
CA LYS A 44 22.40 8.45 15.59
C LYS A 44 21.62 7.23 16.07
N VAL A 45 21.13 6.39 15.14
CA VAL A 45 20.47 5.13 15.45
C VAL A 45 21.42 4.17 16.16
N LEU A 46 22.66 4.04 15.67
CA LEU A 46 23.69 3.22 16.33
C LEU A 46 23.96 3.66 17.77
N ILE A 47 24.14 4.97 17.98
CA ILE A 47 24.34 5.53 19.32
C ILE A 47 23.10 5.30 20.21
N PHE A 48 21.89 5.46 19.67
CA PHE A 48 20.64 5.25 20.39
C PHE A 48 20.46 3.80 20.86
N ILE A 49 20.90 2.81 20.06
CA ILE A 49 20.83 1.39 20.44
C ILE A 49 22.03 0.95 21.30
N GLY A 50 22.85 1.88 21.79
CA GLY A 50 23.99 1.59 22.66
C GLY A 50 25.20 1.01 21.94
N GLN A 51 25.25 1.09 20.60
CA GLN A 51 26.41 0.69 19.80
C GLN A 51 27.34 1.90 19.63
N THR A 52 28.30 2.02 20.53
CA THR A 52 29.31 3.09 20.57
C THR A 52 30.70 2.63 20.14
N GLU A 53 30.96 1.33 20.17
CA GLU A 53 32.23 0.72 19.77
C GLU A 53 32.23 0.49 18.25
N THR A 54 33.07 1.21 17.51
CA THR A 54 33.23 1.04 16.06
C THR A 54 34.24 -0.07 15.77
N ASP A 55 33.84 -1.33 15.96
CA ASP A 55 34.57 -2.44 15.32
C ASP A 55 34.41 -2.30 13.80
N PRO A 56 35.51 -2.21 13.01
CA PRO A 56 35.45 -2.11 11.55
C PRO A 56 34.59 -3.21 10.91
N ASN A 57 34.61 -4.42 11.45
CA ASN A 57 33.81 -5.54 10.95
C ASN A 57 32.31 -5.33 11.20
N PHE A 58 31.97 -4.73 12.35
CA PHE A 58 30.58 -4.41 12.69
C PHE A 58 30.05 -3.26 11.83
N GLU A 59 30.86 -2.23 11.57
CA GLU A 59 30.46 -1.11 10.70
C GLU A 59 30.21 -1.58 9.27
N GLU A 60 31.07 -2.45 8.74
CA GLU A 60 30.89 -3.07 7.43
C GLU A 60 29.60 -3.91 7.39
N TRP A 61 29.41 -4.80 8.37
CA TRP A 61 28.18 -5.59 8.49
C TRP A 61 26.93 -4.69 8.57
N TRP A 62 26.96 -3.62 9.36
CA TRP A 62 25.85 -2.68 9.50
C TRP A 62 25.52 -1.98 8.19
N ASN A 63 26.54 -1.49 7.46
CA ASN A 63 26.36 -0.84 6.16
C ASN A 63 25.76 -1.80 5.11
N TYR A 64 26.17 -3.07 5.08
CA TYR A 64 25.55 -4.06 4.19
C TYR A 64 24.09 -4.34 4.57
N ASN A 65 23.79 -4.53 5.85
CA ASN A 65 22.43 -4.80 6.32
C ASN A 65 21.49 -3.61 6.11
N LEU A 66 22.00 -2.38 6.24
CA LEU A 66 21.26 -1.15 5.91
C LEU A 66 20.70 -1.13 4.49
N ILE A 67 21.30 -1.86 3.55
CA ILE A 67 20.82 -1.96 2.16
C ILE A 67 20.01 -3.24 1.96
N LEU A 68 20.51 -4.38 2.46
CA LEU A 68 19.89 -5.69 2.28
C LEU A 68 18.54 -5.81 2.98
N THR A 69 18.42 -5.28 4.20
CA THR A 69 17.16 -5.32 4.97
C THR A 69 16.02 -4.60 4.25
N PRO A 70 16.15 -3.33 3.81
CA PRO A 70 15.14 -2.68 2.97
C PRO A 70 14.81 -3.49 1.73
N LEU A 71 15.83 -4.02 1.04
CA LEU A 71 15.64 -4.79 -0.20
C LEU A 71 14.75 -6.01 0.03
N LEU A 72 15.03 -6.81 1.05
CA LEU A 72 14.24 -8.00 1.39
C LEU A 72 12.82 -7.63 1.82
N TRP A 73 12.66 -6.61 2.66
CA TRP A 73 11.34 -6.11 3.07
C TRP A 73 10.56 -5.51 1.90
N GLY A 74 11.26 -4.85 0.96
CA GLY A 74 10.71 -4.30 -0.26
C GLY A 74 10.16 -5.38 -1.19
N ILE A 75 10.81 -6.55 -1.26
CA ILE A 75 10.27 -7.71 -1.98
C ILE A 75 8.98 -8.20 -1.31
N GLY A 76 8.95 -8.34 0.02
CA GLY A 76 7.74 -8.69 0.76
C GLY A 76 6.60 -7.70 0.54
N LEU A 77 6.92 -6.40 0.55
CA LEU A 77 5.98 -5.33 0.25
C LEU A 77 5.46 -5.41 -1.19
N LEU A 78 6.32 -5.74 -2.16
CA LEU A 78 5.93 -5.93 -3.55
C LEU A 78 4.90 -7.05 -3.68
N PHE A 79 5.13 -8.22 -3.06
CA PHE A 79 4.15 -9.30 -3.03
C PHE A 79 2.85 -8.90 -2.32
N HIS A 80 2.94 -8.16 -1.21
CA HIS A 80 1.76 -7.67 -0.51
C HIS A 80 0.94 -6.70 -1.38
N GLY A 81 1.62 -5.84 -2.14
CA GLY A 81 1.01 -4.95 -3.12
C GLY A 81 0.34 -5.72 -4.25
N LEU A 82 1.01 -6.72 -4.83
CA LEU A 82 0.40 -7.58 -5.85
C LEU A 82 -0.87 -8.27 -5.35
N TRP A 83 -0.91 -8.70 -4.09
CA TRP A 83 -2.10 -9.30 -3.50
C TRP A 83 -3.20 -8.29 -3.16
N ALA A 84 -2.83 -7.10 -2.68
CA ALA A 84 -3.79 -6.02 -2.41
C ALA A 84 -4.44 -5.49 -3.70
N PHE A 85 -3.67 -5.43 -4.80
CA PHE A 85 -4.09 -4.87 -6.09
C PHE A 85 -4.35 -5.92 -7.18
N GLU A 86 -4.40 -7.22 -6.85
CA GLU A 86 -4.60 -8.33 -7.79
C GLU A 86 -5.74 -8.06 -8.80
N LYS A 87 -6.86 -7.53 -8.29
CA LYS A 87 -8.00 -7.15 -9.13
C LYS A 87 -7.84 -5.78 -9.78
N THR A 88 -7.19 -4.81 -9.12
CA THR A 88 -7.05 -3.43 -9.62
C THR A 88 -6.10 -3.33 -10.82
N ILE A 89 -5.04 -4.16 -10.87
CA ILE A 89 -4.09 -4.18 -11.97
C ILE A 89 -4.70 -4.85 -13.22
N LEU A 90 -5.52 -5.89 -13.03
CA LEU A 90 -6.18 -6.61 -14.12
C LEU A 90 -7.50 -5.97 -14.58
N PHE A 91 -8.27 -5.33 -13.68
CA PHE A 91 -9.51 -4.61 -14.01
C PHE A 91 -9.22 -3.13 -14.27
N ASN A 92 -8.79 -2.88 -15.51
CA ASN A 92 -8.76 -1.62 -16.25
C ASN A 92 -9.45 -0.41 -15.57
N LYS A 93 -8.67 0.61 -15.19
CA LYS A 93 -9.12 1.94 -14.70
C LYS A 93 -10.26 2.56 -15.53
N LYS A 94 -10.39 2.19 -16.80
CA LYS A 94 -11.47 2.62 -17.71
C LYS A 94 -12.86 2.14 -17.25
N TRP A 95 -12.97 0.97 -16.61
CA TRP A 95 -14.23 0.47 -16.06
C TRP A 95 -14.61 1.22 -14.78
N GLU A 96 -13.63 1.53 -13.94
CA GLU A 96 -13.81 2.28 -12.69
C GLU A 96 -14.25 3.72 -12.98
N LYS A 97 -13.59 4.39 -13.94
CA LYS A 97 -13.98 5.73 -14.40
C LYS A 97 -15.42 5.75 -14.93
N LYS A 98 -15.80 4.75 -15.72
CA LYS A 98 -17.18 4.61 -16.23
C LYS A 98 -18.19 4.40 -15.10
N LYS A 99 -17.83 3.70 -14.03
CA LYS A 99 -18.71 3.49 -12.86
C LYS A 99 -18.80 4.73 -11.97
N LEU A 100 -17.74 5.51 -11.87
CA LEU A 100 -17.76 6.80 -11.18
C LEU A 100 -18.67 7.79 -11.91
N GLU A 101 -18.55 7.89 -13.24
CA GLU A 101 -19.45 8.72 -14.08
C GLU A 101 -20.92 8.26 -13.98
N GLU A 102 -21.18 6.95 -13.99
CA GLU A 102 -22.54 6.41 -13.81
C GLU A 102 -23.14 6.71 -12.42
N LEU A 103 -22.31 6.86 -11.37
CA LEU A 103 -22.76 7.22 -10.03
C LEU A 103 -23.06 8.72 -9.92
N ILE A 104 -22.16 9.59 -10.41
CA ILE A 104 -22.34 11.06 -10.42
C ILE A 104 -23.62 11.41 -11.20
N HIS A 105 -23.80 10.83 -12.40
CA HIS A 105 -25.01 11.06 -13.19
C HIS A 105 -26.29 10.53 -12.55
N LYS A 106 -26.22 9.55 -11.64
CA LYS A 106 -27.39 9.03 -10.94
C LYS A 106 -27.84 9.94 -9.82
N ASP A 107 -26.90 10.48 -9.05
CA ASP A 107 -27.20 11.42 -7.97
C ASP A 107 -27.77 12.74 -8.53
N ASP A 108 -27.24 13.22 -9.66
CA ASP A 108 -27.77 14.41 -10.36
C ASP A 108 -29.20 14.21 -10.89
N TYR A 109 -29.57 12.97 -11.28
CA TYR A 109 -30.90 12.65 -11.79
C TYR A 109 -31.94 12.44 -10.68
N GLU A 110 -31.51 12.01 -9.49
CA GLU A 110 -32.41 11.89 -8.33
C GLU A 110 -32.66 13.26 -7.65
N GLY A 111 -31.68 14.16 -7.63
CA GLY A 111 -31.87 15.53 -7.11
C GLY A 111 -32.82 16.41 -7.92
N THR A 112 -32.96 16.14 -9.22
CA THR A 112 -33.85 16.88 -10.14
C THR A 112 -35.27 16.34 -10.20
N LYS A 113 -35.54 15.15 -9.63
CA LYS A 113 -36.87 14.53 -9.62
C LYS A 113 -37.75 15.00 -8.44
N TYR A 114 -37.16 15.68 -7.46
CA TYR A 114 -37.84 16.23 -6.28
C TYR A 114 -37.90 17.78 -6.29
N LEU A 115 -37.56 18.40 -7.41
CA LEU A 115 -37.81 19.81 -7.73
C LEU A 115 -38.91 19.89 -8.80
#